data_AF-A0A835THN7-F1
#
_entry.id   AF-A0A835THN7-F1
#
_cell.length_a   1.000
_cell.length_b   1.000
_cell.length_c   1.000
_cell.angle_alpha   90.00
_cell.angle_beta   90.00
_cell.angle_gamma   90.00
#
_symmetry.space_group_name_H-M   'P 1'
#
loop_
_entity.id
_entity.type
_entity.pdbx_description
1 polymer ?
#
loop_
_entity_poly.entity_id
_entity_poly.type
_entity_poly.pdbx_seq_one_letter_code
_entity_poly.pdbx_strand_id
1 'polypeptide(L)'
;MQPPSVTALQIDSRQPIDPEGYTGFVDGSIIKPSNPDDPLLKTRERCDDMVVSWIHVQLCKPFNNAYEVWNELRGRLAEQNRPRIFRLKRALANLSQGNDLVIIYDWKLKLIWDELALHYAIP
;
A
#
# COMPACT_ATOMS: atom_id res chain seq x y z
N MET A 1 30.45 16.44 42.55
CA MET A 1 29.81 15.12 42.67
C MET A 1 28.60 15.26 43.57
N GLN A 2 27.41 15.29 42.96
CA GLN A 2 26.12 14.88 43.51
C GLN A 2 25.12 14.92 42.33
N PRO A 3 24.40 13.84 41.99
CA PRO A 3 23.40 13.91 40.93
C PRO A 3 22.10 14.52 41.50
N PRO A 4 21.43 15.46 40.81
CA PRO A 4 20.08 15.85 41.19
C PRO A 4 19.05 14.85 40.64
N SER A 5 17.98 14.68 41.42
CA SER A 5 16.91 13.69 41.36
C SER A 5 16.33 13.39 39.98
N VAL A 6 16.14 12.10 39.73
CA VAL A 6 15.24 11.57 38.71
C VAL A 6 13.82 11.97 39.08
N THR A 7 13.34 13.07 38.50
CA THR A 7 11.89 13.29 38.38
C THR A 7 11.43 12.42 37.23
N ALA A 8 10.64 11.39 37.55
CA ALA A 8 9.97 10.56 36.57
C ALA A 8 9.09 11.46 35.68
N LEU A 9 9.59 11.80 34.50
CA LEU A 9 8.77 12.35 33.44
C LEU A 9 7.87 11.21 32.98
N GLN A 10 6.61 11.33 33.40
CA GLN A 10 5.47 10.60 32.92
C GLN A 10 5.59 10.45 31.40
N ILE A 11 5.80 9.22 30.93
CA ILE A 11 5.68 8.89 29.52
C ILE A 11 4.21 9.05 29.19
N ASP A 12 3.86 10.23 28.68
CA ASP A 12 2.55 10.49 28.10
C ASP A 12 2.36 9.52 26.93
N SER A 13 1.46 8.58 27.15
CA SER A 13 0.59 7.93 26.18
C SER A 13 0.79 8.43 24.75
N ARG A 14 1.57 7.70 23.95
CA ARG A 14 1.35 7.71 22.50
C ARG A 14 -0.10 7.27 22.28
N GLN A 15 -0.99 8.24 22.06
CA GLN A 15 -2.31 8.02 21.52
C GLN A 15 -2.17 7.11 20.30
N PRO A 16 -3.02 6.08 20.13
CA PRO A 16 -3.04 5.29 18.91
C PRO A 16 -3.18 6.25 17.74
N ILE A 17 -2.24 6.18 16.82
CA ILE A 17 -2.31 6.85 15.53
C ILE A 17 -3.55 6.26 14.85
N ASP A 18 -4.65 7.00 14.84
CA ASP A 18 -5.91 6.54 14.25
C ASP A 18 -5.67 6.30 12.75
N PRO A 19 -5.68 5.04 12.26
CA PRO A 19 -5.37 4.75 10.86
C PRO A 19 -6.37 5.38 9.90
N GLU A 20 -7.55 5.77 10.37
CA GLU A 20 -8.61 6.39 9.56
C GLU A 20 -8.32 7.87 9.23
N GLY A 21 -7.45 8.53 10.00
CA GLY A 21 -7.10 9.95 9.76
C GLY A 21 -6.07 10.16 8.64
N TYR A 22 -5.29 9.14 8.30
CA TYR A 22 -4.19 9.23 7.33
C TYR A 22 -4.58 8.80 5.92
N THR A 23 -5.66 8.04 5.77
CA THR A 23 -6.18 7.65 4.46
C THR A 23 -6.76 8.83 3.69
N GLY A 24 -7.23 9.84 4.43
CA GLY A 24 -7.78 11.11 3.94
C GLY A 24 -6.90 11.89 2.95
N PHE A 25 -5.58 11.70 3.05
CA PHE A 25 -4.58 12.31 2.16
C PHE A 25 -4.50 11.59 0.80
N VAL A 26 -4.73 10.28 0.80
CA VAL A 26 -4.61 9.41 -0.39
C VAL A 26 -5.95 9.30 -1.13
N ASP A 27 -7.07 9.32 -0.39
CA ASP A 27 -8.43 9.22 -0.94
C ASP A 27 -9.03 10.57 -1.36
N GLY A 28 -8.42 11.70 -0.98
CA GLY A 28 -8.88 13.05 -1.30
C GLY A 28 -9.97 13.61 -0.35
N SER A 29 -10.31 12.91 0.73
CA SER A 29 -11.32 13.31 1.72
C SER A 29 -10.88 14.53 2.54
N ILE A 30 -9.57 14.74 2.72
CA ILE A 30 -9.04 15.94 3.40
C ILE A 30 -8.95 17.10 2.40
N ILE A 31 -9.94 17.98 2.49
CA ILE A 31 -10.04 19.22 1.71
C ILE A 31 -8.86 20.13 2.06
N LYS A 32 -8.19 20.70 1.04
CA LYS A 32 -7.07 21.64 1.23
C LYS A 32 -7.54 22.82 2.10
N PRO A 33 -6.82 23.19 3.19
CA PRO A 33 -7.16 24.36 3.98
C PRO A 33 -7.21 25.60 3.07
N SER A 34 -8.28 26.39 3.15
CA SER A 34 -8.43 27.59 2.32
C SER A 34 -7.59 28.77 2.81
N ASN A 35 -7.00 28.67 4.01
CA ASN A 35 -6.19 29.73 4.60
C ASN A 35 -4.71 29.60 4.18
N PRO A 36 -4.15 30.57 3.43
CA PRO A 36 -2.78 30.50 2.94
C PRO A 36 -1.70 30.60 4.04
N ASP A 37 -2.03 31.10 5.23
CA ASP A 37 -1.10 31.24 6.35
C ASP A 37 -1.09 30.03 7.31
N ASP A 38 -1.87 28.98 7.01
CA ASP A 38 -1.94 27.79 7.84
C ASP A 38 -0.60 26.99 7.79
N PRO A 39 0.09 26.79 8.94
CA PRO A 39 1.28 25.96 9.02
C PRO A 39 1.06 24.52 8.50
N LEU A 40 -0.18 24.02 8.57
CA LEU A 40 -0.58 22.70 8.07
C LEU A 40 -0.56 22.64 6.54
N LEU A 41 -0.80 23.76 5.86
CA LEU A 41 -0.77 23.84 4.39
C LEU A 41 0.66 23.66 3.87
N LYS A 42 1.63 24.36 4.45
CA LYS A 42 3.07 24.18 4.11
C LYS A 42 3.57 22.78 4.44
N THR A 43 3.09 22.19 5.53
CA THR A 43 3.47 20.83 5.93
C THR A 43 2.91 19.79 4.97
N ARG A 44 1.64 19.96 4.55
CA ARG A 44 1.00 19.15 3.51
C ARG A 44 1.74 19.24 2.18
N GLU A 45 2.04 20.43 1.71
CA GLU A 45 2.75 20.63 0.43
C GLU A 45 4.13 19.96 0.44
N ARG A 46 4.88 20.03 1.55
CA ARG A 46 6.15 19.30 1.71
C ARG A 46 5.98 17.78 1.69
N CYS A 47 4.95 17.26 2.34
CA CYS A 47 4.65 15.82 2.32
C CYS A 47 4.28 15.37 0.90
N ASP A 48 3.46 16.15 0.20
CA ASP A 48 3.08 15.90 -1.19
C ASP A 48 4.32 15.93 -2.09
N ASP A 49 5.18 16.95 -1.99
CA ASP A 49 6.44 17.06 -2.76
C ASP A 49 7.39 15.89 -2.48
N MET A 50 7.49 15.44 -1.22
CA MET A 50 8.34 14.31 -0.85
C MET A 50 7.82 12.99 -1.44
N VAL A 51 6.53 12.73 -1.31
CA VAL A 51 5.89 11.53 -1.89
C VAL A 51 6.01 11.54 -3.40
N VAL A 52 5.74 12.68 -4.04
CA VAL A 52 5.89 12.88 -5.49
C VAL A 52 7.33 12.65 -5.93
N SER A 53 8.32 13.22 -5.23
CA SER A 53 9.75 13.03 -5.54
C SER A 53 10.18 11.56 -5.41
N TRP A 54 9.74 10.88 -4.35
CA TRP A 54 10.04 9.45 -4.16
C TRP A 54 9.45 8.62 -5.30
N ILE A 55 8.21 8.90 -5.67
CA ILE A 55 7.53 8.23 -6.76
C ILE A 55 8.19 8.54 -8.10
N HIS A 56 8.57 9.80 -8.38
CA HIS A 56 9.29 10.17 -9.61
C HIS A 56 10.62 9.42 -9.74
N VAL A 57 11.36 9.28 -8.64
CA VAL A 57 12.60 8.48 -8.60
C VAL A 57 12.33 7.02 -8.95
N GLN A 58 11.25 6.43 -8.42
CA GLN A 58 10.86 5.05 -8.73
C GLN A 58 10.32 4.88 -10.16
N LEU A 59 9.72 5.92 -10.73
CA LEU A 59 9.03 5.87 -12.01
C LEU A 59 9.85 6.43 -13.19
N CYS A 60 11.02 7.02 -12.93
CA CYS A 60 11.95 7.60 -13.93
C CYS A 60 11.34 8.69 -14.83
N LYS A 61 10.18 9.26 -14.48
CA LYS A 61 9.49 10.31 -15.23
C LYS A 61 8.76 11.28 -14.29
N PRO A 62 8.68 12.58 -14.62
CA PRO A 62 7.86 13.54 -13.90
C PRO A 62 6.38 13.42 -14.29
N PHE A 63 5.52 13.17 -13.31
CA PHE A 63 4.05 13.27 -13.33
C PHE A 63 3.55 14.57 -12.75
N ASN A 64 2.43 15.08 -13.26
CA ASN A 64 1.86 16.38 -12.88
C ASN A 64 0.82 16.29 -11.76
N ASN A 65 0.30 15.10 -11.45
CA ASN A 65 -0.69 14.89 -10.41
C ASN A 65 -0.65 13.45 -9.86
N ALA A 66 -1.25 13.24 -8.68
CA ALA A 66 -1.30 11.95 -8.00
C ALA A 66 -2.08 10.87 -8.79
N TYR A 67 -3.01 11.28 -9.66
CA TYR A 67 -3.79 10.36 -10.49
C TYR A 67 -2.93 9.69 -11.58
N GLU A 68 -2.07 10.46 -12.26
CA GLU A 68 -1.11 9.93 -13.25
C GLU A 68 -0.12 8.96 -12.61
N VAL A 69 0.40 9.32 -11.44
CA VAL A 69 1.26 8.46 -10.61
C VAL A 69 0.58 7.12 -10.31
N TRP A 70 -0.67 7.16 -9.85
CA TRP A 70 -1.42 5.97 -9.49
C TRP A 70 -1.66 5.05 -10.69
N ASN A 71 -2.00 5.62 -11.85
CA ASN A 71 -2.19 4.86 -13.08
C ASN A 71 -0.91 4.19 -13.59
N GLU A 72 0.24 4.87 -13.52
CA GLU A 72 1.53 4.29 -13.89
C GLU A 72 1.90 3.13 -12.95
N LEU A 73 1.77 3.32 -11.63
CA LEU A 73 2.03 2.28 -10.64
C LEU A 73 1.13 1.06 -10.85
N ARG A 74 -0.15 1.29 -11.07
CA ARG A 74 -1.13 0.26 -11.41
C ARG A 74 -0.73 -0.49 -12.68
N GLY A 75 -0.36 0.21 -13.76
CA GLY A 75 0.07 -0.41 -15.01
C GLY A 75 1.31 -1.29 -14.83
N ARG A 76 2.31 -0.81 -14.08
CA ARG A 76 3.53 -1.57 -13.77
C ARG A 76 3.24 -2.80 -12.93
N LEU A 77 2.38 -2.67 -11.91
CA LEU A 77 1.99 -3.79 -11.05
C LEU A 77 1.20 -4.83 -11.85
N ALA A 78 0.31 -4.40 -12.74
CA ALA A 78 -0.41 -5.29 -13.65
C ALA A 78 0.55 -6.06 -14.57
N GLU A 79 1.54 -5.39 -15.18
CA GLU A 79 2.57 -6.03 -16.00
C GLU A 79 3.40 -7.04 -15.19
N GLN A 80 3.86 -6.64 -14.01
CA GLN A 80 4.66 -7.50 -13.11
C GLN A 80 3.88 -8.73 -12.63
N ASN A 81 2.55 -8.63 -12.51
CA ASN A 81 1.69 -9.75 -12.13
C ASN A 81 1.45 -10.74 -13.27
N ARG A 82 1.65 -10.38 -14.55
CA ARG A 82 1.37 -11.27 -15.70
C ARG A 82 2.10 -12.62 -15.62
N PRO A 83 3.42 -12.70 -15.36
CA PRO A 83 4.11 -13.99 -15.22
C PRO A 83 3.59 -14.82 -14.04
N ARG A 84 3.19 -14.16 -12.94
CA ARG A 84 2.65 -14.84 -11.76
C ARG A 84 1.27 -15.42 -12.04
N ILE A 85 0.37 -14.66 -12.66
CA ILE A 85 -0.94 -15.13 -13.12
C ILE A 85 -0.76 -16.30 -14.09
N PHE A 86 0.16 -16.20 -15.05
CA PHE A 86 0.45 -17.28 -15.98
C PHE A 86 0.90 -18.55 -15.26
N ARG A 87 1.81 -18.43 -14.28
CA ARG A 87 2.28 -19.56 -13.47
C ARG A 87 1.14 -20.22 -12.70
N LEU A 88 0.26 -19.43 -12.08
CA LEU A 88 -0.90 -19.93 -11.34
C LEU A 88 -1.91 -20.63 -12.25
N LYS A 89 -2.21 -20.04 -13.42
CA LYS A 89 -3.07 -20.69 -14.43
C LYS A 89 -2.48 -22.00 -14.92
N ARG A 90 -1.17 -22.05 -15.14
CA ARG A 90 -0.47 -23.28 -15.53
C ARG A 90 -0.51 -24.32 -14.41
N ALA A 91 -0.33 -23.91 -13.15
CA ALA A 91 -0.45 -24.80 -12.00
C ALA A 91 -1.87 -25.37 -11.90
N LEU A 92 -2.89 -24.53 -12.10
CA LEU A 92 -4.29 -24.93 -12.14
C LEU A 92 -4.56 -25.94 -13.27
N ALA A 93 -4.08 -25.68 -14.48
CA ALA A 93 -4.27 -26.56 -15.63
C ALA A 93 -3.59 -27.93 -15.45
N ASN A 94 -2.49 -27.97 -14.70
CA ASN A 94 -1.76 -29.21 -14.39
C ASN A 94 -2.22 -29.87 -13.08
N LEU A 95 -3.18 -29.28 -12.36
CA LEU A 95 -3.63 -29.82 -11.07
C LEU A 95 -4.54 -31.02 -11.31
N SER A 96 -4.02 -32.22 -11.03
CA SER A 96 -4.79 -33.46 -11.04
C SER A 96 -4.90 -34.02 -9.63
N GLN A 97 -6.03 -34.66 -9.30
CA GLN A 97 -6.22 -35.30 -7.99
C GLN A 97 -5.18 -36.41 -7.75
N GLY A 98 -4.87 -37.24 -8.75
CA GLY A 98 -3.92 -38.34 -8.59
C GLY A 98 -4.29 -39.27 -7.43
N ASN A 99 -3.37 -39.46 -6.50
CA ASN A 99 -3.56 -40.26 -5.29
C ASN A 99 -3.95 -39.41 -4.05
N ASP A 100 -4.16 -38.10 -4.21
CA ASP A 100 -4.59 -37.25 -3.10
C ASP A 100 -6.03 -37.57 -2.67
N LEU A 101 -6.29 -37.45 -1.37
CA LEU A 101 -7.66 -37.40 -0.87
C LEU A 101 -8.40 -36.19 -1.47
N VAL A 102 -9.70 -36.34 -1.71
CA VAL A 102 -10.56 -35.29 -2.28
C VAL A 102 -10.42 -33.98 -1.52
N ILE A 103 -10.38 -34.02 -0.19
CA ILE A 103 -10.22 -32.83 0.67
C ILE A 103 -8.88 -32.10 0.45
N ILE A 104 -7.81 -32.84 0.18
CA ILE A 104 -6.48 -32.27 -0.07
C ILE A 104 -6.46 -31.62 -1.45
N TYR A 105 -7.02 -32.28 -2.45
CA TYR A 105 -7.16 -31.73 -3.79
C TYR A 105 -8.00 -30.44 -3.78
N ASP A 106 -9.14 -30.45 -3.11
CA ASP A 106 -10.03 -29.29 -3.01
C ASP A 106 -9.33 -28.10 -2.33
N TRP A 107 -8.58 -28.35 -1.26
CA TRP A 107 -7.77 -27.31 -0.62
C TRP A 107 -6.69 -26.72 -1.55
N LYS A 108 -5.97 -27.57 -2.30
CA LYS A 108 -4.96 -27.11 -3.28
C LYS A 108 -5.60 -26.28 -4.39
N LEU A 109 -6.76 -26.72 -4.89
CA LEU A 109 -7.53 -26.00 -5.90
C LEU A 109 -7.94 -24.61 -5.37
N LYS A 110 -8.51 -24.57 -4.17
CA LYS A 110 -8.95 -23.32 -3.53
C LYS A 110 -7.79 -22.35 -3.31
N LEU A 111 -6.64 -22.85 -2.85
CA LEU A 111 -5.45 -22.03 -2.64
C LEU A 111 -5.01 -21.31 -3.93
N ILE A 112 -5.00 -22.01 -5.07
CA ILE A 112 -4.62 -21.40 -6.36
C ILE A 112 -5.65 -20.36 -6.80
N TRP A 113 -6.95 -20.64 -6.59
CA TRP A 113 -8.02 -19.69 -6.90
C TRP A 113 -7.97 -18.43 -6.04
N ASP A 114 -7.76 -18.58 -4.73
CA ASP A 114 -7.64 -17.46 -3.81
C ASP A 114 -6.43 -16.58 -4.18
N GLU A 115 -5.30 -17.18 -4.55
CA GLU A 115 -4.12 -16.42 -5.02
C GLU A 115 -4.41 -15.71 -6.36
N LEU A 116 -5.08 -16.36 -7.31
CA LEU A 116 -5.48 -15.72 -8.57
C LEU A 116 -6.40 -14.52 -8.34
N ALA A 117 -7.36 -14.63 -7.41
CA ALA A 117 -8.28 -13.55 -7.08
C ALA A 117 -7.56 -12.30 -6.57
N LEU A 118 -6.48 -12.46 -5.78
CA LEU A 118 -5.66 -11.34 -5.31
C LEU A 118 -4.98 -10.57 -6.46
N HIS A 119 -4.58 -11.28 -7.51
CA HIS A 119 -3.91 -10.66 -8.66
C HIS A 119 -4.88 -10.04 -9.67
N TYR A 120 -6.13 -10.52 -9.71
CA TYR A 120 -7.20 -9.90 -10.51
C TYR A 120 -7.88 -8.72 -9.83
N ALA A 121 -7.74 -8.57 -8.51
CA ALA A 121 -8.30 -7.46 -7.75
C ALA A 121 -7.61 -6.11 -8.00
N ILE A 122 -6.50 -6.10 -8.74
CA ILE A 122 -5.82 -4.88 -9.20
C ILE A 122 -6.37 -4.58 -10.61
N PRO A 123 -7.27 -3.59 -10.79
CA PRO A 123 -7.87 -3.29 -12.09
C PRO A 123 -6.89 -2.61 -13.04
#